data_AF-A0A5B0RRQ7-F1
#
_entry.id   AF-A0A5B0RRQ7-F1
#
_cell.length_a   1.000
_cell.length_b   1.000
_cell.length_c   1.000
_cell.angle_alpha   90.00
_cell.angle_beta   90.00
_cell.angle_gamma   90.00
#
_symmetry.space_group_name_H-M   'P 1'
#
loop_
_entity.id
_entity.type
_entity.pdbx_description
1 polymer ?
#
loop_
_entity_poly.entity_id
_entity_poly.type
_entity_poly.pdbx_seq_one_letter_code
_entity_poly.pdbx_strand_id
1 'polypeptide(L)'
;MSFAVPSSESINKDTQEVSQKEYNIRASELEIDDPRLPDLQAIEHAKHVKLALSHHRKQKAQKKVAQQEKDKSKELSELIDANTKAIAASIKTAFSLNARKRKALLAEYRATKKRRITLKEEDHTD
;
A
#
# COMPACT_ATOMS: atom_id res chain seq x y z
N MET A 1 -23.06 -53.47 -41.66
CA MET A 1 -23.48 -54.76 -41.04
C MET A 1 -22.19 -55.53 -40.80
N SER A 2 -21.75 -55.86 -39.60
CA SER A 2 -22.50 -56.27 -38.40
C SER A 2 -21.63 -56.00 -37.18
N PHE A 3 -22.23 -55.47 -36.12
CA PHE A 3 -21.60 -55.33 -34.81
C PHE A 3 -21.50 -56.70 -34.16
N ALA A 4 -20.33 -57.02 -33.59
CA ALA A 4 -20.16 -58.13 -32.67
C ALA A 4 -19.50 -57.59 -31.39
N VAL A 5 -20.33 -57.43 -30.36
CA VAL A 5 -19.91 -57.29 -28.97
C VAL A 5 -19.64 -58.68 -28.41
N PRO A 6 -18.53 -58.89 -27.69
CA PRO A 6 -18.47 -59.89 -26.65
C PRO A 6 -18.51 -59.22 -25.28
N SER A 7 -19.55 -59.59 -24.55
CA SER A 7 -19.66 -59.52 -23.11
C SER A 7 -18.37 -59.95 -22.42
N SER A 8 -17.92 -59.16 -21.44
CA SER A 8 -17.08 -59.68 -20.36
C SER A 8 -17.69 -59.26 -19.03
N GLU A 9 -18.06 -60.28 -18.29
CA GLU A 9 -18.59 -60.25 -16.95
C GLU A 9 -17.67 -59.49 -16.00
N SER A 10 -18.29 -58.65 -15.17
CA SER A 10 -18.07 -58.60 -13.72
C SER A 10 -16.69 -59.05 -13.23
N ILE A 11 -15.79 -58.09 -13.05
CA ILE A 11 -14.84 -58.15 -11.93
C ILE A 11 -15.23 -57.01 -11.00
N ASN A 12 -15.92 -57.38 -9.93
CA ASN A 12 -16.17 -56.53 -8.77
C ASN A 12 -14.86 -55.85 -8.36
N LYS A 13 -14.72 -54.57 -8.69
CA LYS A 13 -13.80 -53.68 -7.98
C LYS A 13 -14.52 -53.12 -6.75
N ASP A 14 -14.97 -54.03 -5.91
CA ASP A 14 -15.12 -53.77 -4.49
C ASP A 14 -13.72 -53.83 -3.87
N THR A 15 -12.82 -52.97 -4.34
CA THR A 15 -11.71 -52.54 -3.50
C THR A 15 -12.32 -51.53 -2.54
N GLN A 16 -13.03 -52.09 -1.55
CA GLN A 16 -13.05 -51.63 -0.19
C GLN A 16 -12.50 -50.21 -0.06
N GLU A 17 -13.31 -49.21 -0.40
CA GLU A 17 -13.22 -47.91 0.23
C GLU A 17 -13.52 -48.19 1.71
N VAL A 18 -12.52 -48.72 2.42
CA VAL A 18 -12.52 -48.84 3.86
C VAL A 18 -12.46 -47.42 4.36
N SER A 19 -13.64 -46.80 4.38
CA SER A 19 -14.08 -45.79 5.34
C SER A 19 -12.92 -44.98 5.92
N GLN A 20 -12.26 -44.18 5.08
CA GLN A 20 -11.54 -43.00 5.56
C GLN A 20 -12.54 -41.89 5.93
N LYS A 21 -13.58 -42.25 6.69
CA LYS A 21 -13.99 -41.37 7.78
C LYS A 21 -12.87 -41.47 8.80
N GLU A 22 -11.79 -40.74 8.53
CA GLU A 22 -10.76 -40.41 9.50
C GLU A 22 -11.47 -39.78 10.69
N TYR A 23 -11.80 -40.61 11.67
CA TYR A 23 -11.75 -40.16 13.04
C TYR A 23 -10.33 -39.59 13.17
N ASN A 24 -10.20 -38.26 13.18
CA ASN A 24 -8.94 -37.56 13.37
C ASN A 24 -8.54 -37.75 14.84
N ILE A 25 -8.24 -38.99 15.22
CA ILE A 25 -7.78 -39.35 16.56
C ILE A 25 -6.41 -38.70 16.69
N ARG A 26 -6.28 -37.77 17.64
CA ARG A 26 -4.98 -37.15 17.92
C ARG A 26 -4.07 -38.20 18.52
N ALA A 27 -2.75 -38.03 18.35
CA ALA A 27 -1.81 -38.92 19.03
C ALA A 27 -1.99 -38.88 20.57
N SER A 28 -2.43 -37.73 21.11
CA SER A 28 -2.74 -37.57 22.53
C SER A 28 -3.98 -38.34 23.02
N GLU A 29 -4.81 -38.84 22.11
CA GLU A 29 -6.06 -39.55 22.41
C GLU A 29 -5.87 -41.08 22.39
N LEU A 30 -4.67 -41.55 22.01
CA LEU A 30 -4.31 -42.97 21.98
C LEU A 30 -3.60 -43.40 23.26
N GLU A 31 -3.78 -44.67 23.62
CA GLU A 31 -3.04 -45.31 24.70
C GLU A 31 -1.56 -45.47 24.33
N ILE A 32 -0.68 -45.46 25.34
CA ILE A 32 0.78 -45.48 25.15
C ILE A 32 1.22 -46.74 24.38
N ASP A 33 0.51 -47.84 24.58
CA ASP A 33 0.80 -49.14 23.95
C ASP A 33 0.11 -49.31 22.58
N ASP A 34 -0.62 -48.30 22.06
CA ASP A 34 -1.23 -48.41 20.74
C ASP A 34 -0.13 -48.45 19.66
N PRO A 35 -0.06 -49.51 18.83
CA PRO A 35 0.95 -49.64 17.79
C PRO A 35 0.88 -48.55 16.70
N ARG A 36 -0.23 -47.81 16.59
CA ARG A 36 -0.41 -46.70 15.63
C ARG A 36 0.11 -45.36 16.15
N LEU A 37 0.44 -45.26 17.44
CA LEU A 37 0.86 -44.03 18.08
C LEU A 37 2.07 -43.35 17.40
N PRO A 38 3.16 -44.06 17.03
CA PRO A 38 4.33 -43.42 16.42
C PRO A 38 4.02 -42.73 15.08
N ASP A 39 3.24 -43.39 14.22
CA ASP A 39 2.87 -42.87 12.91
C ASP A 39 1.96 -41.63 13.04
N LEU A 40 1.01 -41.67 13.97
CA LEU A 40 0.11 -40.55 14.23
C LEU A 40 0.83 -39.35 14.85
N GLN A 41 1.79 -39.59 15.75
CA GLN A 41 2.69 -38.55 16.26
C GLN A 41 3.49 -37.91 15.13
N ALA A 42 4.09 -38.71 14.24
CA ALA A 42 4.87 -38.19 13.11
C ALA A 42 4.02 -37.30 12.19
N ILE A 43 2.78 -37.73 11.88
CA ILE A 43 1.84 -36.96 11.06
C ILE A 43 1.43 -35.65 11.76
N GLU A 44 1.11 -35.70 13.05
CA GLU A 44 0.71 -34.53 13.83
C GLU A 44 1.88 -33.52 13.98
N HIS A 45 3.09 -34.00 14.28
CA HIS A 45 4.30 -33.18 14.31
C HIS A 45 4.56 -32.51 12.96
N ALA A 46 4.46 -33.26 11.84
CA ALA A 46 4.64 -32.69 10.51
C ALA A 46 3.59 -31.60 10.20
N LYS A 47 2.33 -31.82 10.57
CA LYS A 47 1.24 -30.83 10.43
C LYS A 47 1.55 -29.57 11.25
N HIS A 48 1.95 -29.71 12.51
CA HIS A 48 2.30 -28.59 13.38
C HIS A 48 3.48 -27.78 12.86
N VAL A 49 4.56 -28.45 12.43
CA VAL A 49 5.73 -27.78 11.85
C VAL A 49 5.34 -27.01 10.59
N LYS A 50 4.53 -27.61 9.70
CA LYS A 50 4.05 -26.96 8.48
C LYS A 50 3.22 -25.71 8.79
N LEU A 51 2.32 -25.79 9.75
CA LEU A 51 1.51 -24.66 10.20
C LEU A 51 2.39 -23.56 10.81
N ALA A 52 3.29 -23.90 11.73
CA ALA A 52 4.19 -22.94 12.37
C ALA A 52 5.04 -22.18 11.35
N LEU A 53 5.64 -22.89 10.39
CA LEU A 53 6.42 -22.27 9.31
C LEU A 53 5.55 -21.38 8.40
N SER A 54 4.32 -21.81 8.09
CA SER A 54 3.37 -21.01 7.31
C SER A 54 3.02 -19.70 8.02
N HIS A 55 2.69 -19.77 9.32
CA HIS A 55 2.41 -18.59 10.14
C HIS A 55 3.62 -17.67 10.22
N HIS A 56 4.82 -18.21 10.45
CA HIS A 56 6.05 -17.43 10.49
C HIS A 56 6.28 -16.66 9.18
N ARG A 57 6.13 -17.33 8.03
CA ARG A 57 6.27 -16.70 6.71
C ARG A 57 5.23 -15.59 6.50
N LYS A 58 3.97 -15.83 6.85
CA LYS A 58 2.89 -14.84 6.75
C LYS A 58 3.16 -13.60 7.61
N GLN A 59 3.56 -13.79 8.86
CA GLN A 59 3.90 -12.68 9.77
C GLN A 59 5.09 -11.87 9.23
N LYS A 60 6.12 -12.53 8.70
CA LYS A 60 7.28 -11.84 8.11
C LYS A 60 6.87 -11.03 6.88
N ALA A 61 6.01 -11.56 6.02
CA ALA A 61 5.48 -10.85 4.85
C ALA A 61 4.66 -9.62 5.27
N GLN A 62 3.75 -9.77 6.24
CA GLN A 62 2.96 -8.66 6.77
C GLN A 62 3.83 -7.55 7.37
N LYS A 63 4.87 -7.90 8.15
CA LYS A 63 5.82 -6.93 8.69
C LYS A 63 6.54 -6.14 7.59
N LYS A 64 6.95 -6.81 6.50
CA LYS A 64 7.58 -6.15 5.35
C LYS A 64 6.64 -5.14 4.68
N VAL A 65 5.39 -5.54 4.43
CA VAL A 65 4.38 -4.65 3.84
C VAL A 65 4.11 -3.45 4.75
N ALA A 66 3.90 -3.69 6.05
CA ALA A 66 3.67 -2.61 7.00
C ALA A 66 4.84 -1.63 7.09
N GLN A 67 6.08 -2.12 7.00
CA GLN A 67 7.26 -1.26 6.97
C GLN A 67 7.30 -0.42 5.68
N GLN A 68 7.06 -1.05 4.53
CA GLN A 68 7.05 -0.35 3.25
C GLN A 68 5.99 0.76 3.21
N GLU A 69 4.80 0.51 3.74
CA GLU A 69 3.73 1.52 3.81
C GLU A 69 4.11 2.68 4.74
N LYS A 70 4.80 2.41 5.86
CA LYS A 70 5.34 3.47 6.73
C LYS A 70 6.38 4.32 6.00
N ASP A 71 7.29 3.69 5.28
CA ASP A 71 8.36 4.38 4.55
C ASP A 71 7.76 5.27 3.45
N LYS A 72 6.80 4.75 2.66
CA LYS A 72 6.04 5.53 1.66
C LYS A 72 5.28 6.69 2.29
N SER A 73 4.60 6.45 3.42
CA SER A 73 3.84 7.49 4.11
C SER A 73 4.73 8.62 4.60
N LYS A 74 5.94 8.29 5.08
CA LYS A 74 6.94 9.26 5.49
C LYS A 74 7.44 10.07 4.30
N GLU A 75 7.81 9.42 3.20
CA GLU A 75 8.24 10.08 1.96
C GLU A 75 7.18 11.05 1.42
N LEU A 76 5.91 10.62 1.41
CA LEU A 76 4.81 11.48 0.98
C LEU A 76 4.64 12.70 1.90
N SER A 77 4.77 12.53 3.21
CA SER A 77 4.71 13.64 4.17
C SER A 77 5.84 14.65 3.93
N GLU A 78 7.07 14.17 3.71
CA GLU A 78 8.22 15.02 3.41
C GLU A 78 8.01 15.81 2.11
N LEU A 79 7.41 15.18 1.10
CA LEU A 79 7.09 15.85 -0.17
C LEU A 79 6.02 16.93 0.01
N ILE A 80 4.97 16.67 0.80
CA ILE A 80 3.92 17.65 1.13
C ILE A 80 4.54 18.84 1.88
N ASP A 81 5.40 18.59 2.85
CA ASP A 81 6.06 19.65 3.62
C ASP A 81 6.97 20.51 2.75
N ALA A 82 7.75 19.87 1.86
CA ALA A 82 8.61 20.57 0.91
C ALA A 82 7.80 21.43 -0.07
N ASN A 83 6.71 20.88 -0.63
CA ASN A 83 5.81 21.60 -1.52
C ASN A 83 5.15 22.80 -0.81
N THR A 84 4.66 22.60 0.40
CA THR A 84 4.06 23.65 1.23
C THR A 84 5.03 24.81 1.45
N LYS A 85 6.30 24.50 1.79
CA LYS A 85 7.35 25.51 1.94
C LYS A 85 7.62 26.26 0.64
N ALA A 86 7.65 25.57 -0.50
CA ALA A 86 7.87 26.18 -1.81
C ALA A 86 6.72 27.11 -2.22
N ILE A 87 5.47 26.72 -1.96
CA ILE A 87 4.29 27.56 -2.18
C ILE A 87 4.35 28.81 -1.29
N ALA A 88 4.64 28.64 0.00
CA ALA A 88 4.75 29.77 0.93
C ALA A 88 5.83 30.77 0.49
N ALA A 89 6.99 30.28 0.05
CA ALA A 89 8.05 31.11 -0.48
C ALA A 89 7.61 31.87 -1.75
N SER A 90 6.93 31.19 -2.68
CA SER A 90 6.42 31.78 -3.93
C SER A 90 5.35 32.84 -3.67
N ILE A 91 4.47 32.61 -2.70
CA ILE A 91 3.48 33.61 -2.27
C ILE A 91 4.20 34.82 -1.69
N LYS A 92 5.16 34.63 -0.78
CA LYS A 92 5.92 35.72 -0.17
C LYS A 92 6.64 36.58 -1.21
N THR A 93 7.27 35.96 -2.22
CA THR A 93 7.93 36.70 -3.30
C THR A 93 6.91 37.47 -4.14
N ALA A 94 5.79 36.86 -4.51
CA ALA A 94 4.72 37.53 -5.24
C ALA A 94 4.15 38.76 -4.49
N PHE A 95 3.89 38.63 -3.19
CA PHE A 95 3.47 39.75 -2.35
C PHE A 95 4.51 40.87 -2.33
N SER A 96 5.79 40.54 -2.16
CA SER A 96 6.86 41.53 -2.16
C SER A 96 6.98 42.28 -3.49
N LEU A 97 6.84 41.56 -4.60
CA LEU A 97 6.88 42.14 -5.94
C LEU A 97 5.68 43.06 -6.18
N ASN A 98 4.49 42.64 -5.78
CA ASN A 98 3.27 43.45 -5.88
C ASN A 98 3.37 44.74 -5.04
N ALA A 99 3.94 44.65 -3.83
CA ALA A 99 4.20 45.83 -3.01
C ALA A 99 5.18 46.81 -3.70
N ARG A 100 6.25 46.31 -4.32
CA ARG A 100 7.19 47.13 -5.10
C ARG A 100 6.53 47.79 -6.29
N LYS A 101 5.75 47.04 -7.07
CA LYS A 101 4.99 47.58 -8.22
C LYS A 101 4.05 48.71 -7.79
N ARG A 102 3.30 48.54 -6.70
CA ARG A 102 2.42 49.59 -6.16
C ARG A 102 3.19 50.85 -5.76
N LYS A 103 4.35 50.70 -5.10
CA LYS A 103 5.20 51.84 -4.74
C LYS A 103 5.72 52.58 -5.97
N ALA A 104 6.17 51.84 -6.99
CA ALA A 104 6.63 52.43 -8.26
C ALA A 104 5.52 53.22 -8.95
N LEU A 105 4.33 52.63 -9.10
CA LEU A 105 3.17 53.32 -9.70
C LEU A 105 2.80 54.61 -8.98
N LEU A 106 2.81 54.60 -7.64
CA LEU A 106 2.54 55.82 -6.86
C LEU A 106 3.63 56.88 -7.04
N ALA A 107 4.90 56.47 -7.14
CA ALA A 107 6.00 57.40 -7.40
C ALA A 107 5.89 58.03 -8.79
N GLU A 108 5.61 57.23 -9.82
CA GLU A 108 5.37 57.71 -11.19
C GLU A 108 4.19 58.67 -11.24
N TYR A 109 3.05 58.31 -10.63
CA TYR A 109 1.88 59.18 -10.56
C TYR A 109 2.22 60.54 -9.92
N ARG A 110 2.96 60.55 -8.81
CA ARG A 110 3.41 61.78 -8.15
C ARG A 110 4.34 62.60 -9.04
N ALA A 111 5.29 61.95 -9.73
CA ALA A 111 6.21 62.62 -10.64
C ALA A 111 5.46 63.27 -11.81
N THR A 112 4.53 62.54 -12.44
CA THR A 112 3.70 63.05 -13.53
C THR A 112 2.80 64.19 -13.07
N LYS A 113 2.19 64.09 -11.88
CA LYS A 113 1.38 65.18 -11.31
C LYS A 113 2.22 66.44 -11.10
N LYS A 114 3.43 66.33 -10.53
CA LYS A 114 4.34 67.46 -10.35
C LYS A 114 4.69 68.12 -11.69
N ARG A 115 5.07 67.33 -12.70
CA ARG A 115 5.35 67.83 -14.06
C ARG A 115 4.16 68.58 -14.66
N ARG A 116 2.94 68.09 -14.48
CA ARG A 116 1.74 68.77 -14.97
C ARG A 116 1.49 70.11 -14.27
N ILE A 117 1.81 70.23 -12.99
CA ILE A 117 1.67 71.49 -12.25
C ILE A 117 2.72 72.49 -12.73
N THR A 118 3.99 72.08 -12.82
CA THR A 118 5.08 72.97 -13.24
C THR A 118 4.86 73.52 -14.66
N LEU A 119 4.44 72.68 -15.61
CA LEU A 119 4.13 73.14 -16.98
C LEU A 119 2.98 74.16 -17.01
N LYS A 120 1.96 73.98 -16.16
CA LYS A 120 0.84 74.92 -16.08
C LYS A 120 1.18 76.24 -15.41
N GLU A 121 2.17 76.24 -14.52
CA GLU A 121 2.66 77.46 -13.87
C GLU A 121 3.49 78.29 -14.85
N GLU A 122 4.29 77.65 -15.72
CA GLU A 122 5.05 78.32 -16.79
C GLU A 122 4.12 78.98 -17.83
N ASP A 123 3.03 78.30 -18.25
CA ASP A 123 2.04 78.82 -19.21
C ASP A 123 1.16 79.99 -18.67
N HIS A 124 1.23 80.31 -17.37
CA HIS A 124 0.44 81.39 -16.73
C HIS A 124 1.29 82.58 -16.30
N THR A 125 2.60 82.54 -16.56
CA THR A 125 3.55 83.62 -16.27
C THR A 125 4.00 84.43 -17.49
N ASP A 126 3.47 84.13 -18.68
CA ASP A 126 3.65 84.92 -19.91
C ASP A 126 2.44 85.83 -20.22
#